data_AF-A0A7X9DUJ9-F1
#
_entry.id   AF-A0A7X9DUJ9-F1
#
_cell.length_a   1.000
_cell.length_b   1.000
_cell.length_c   1.000
_cell.angle_alpha   90.00
_cell.angle_beta   90.00
_cell.angle_gamma   90.00
#
_symmetry.space_group_name_H-M   'P 1'
#
loop_
_entity.id
_entity.type
_entity.pdbx_description
1 polymer ?
#
loop_
_entity_poly.entity_id
_entity_poly.type
_entity_poly.pdbx_seq_one_letter_code
_entity_poly.pdbx_strand_id
1 'polypeptide(L)'
;MLRTFLLAFLSTGWLLAPPAEAQTRLALWRLKPLGLDTRTAERLEVLLRAEASRIKGFALQPAAETEAILSRPENAALRGCGGETECLTRIGTALGADRLITGIIGALGEDYTFDLKLVNCATGHEERRINEALSGREDLLIPAIRQALYKLAAPELVTGSIIIEVPVAEAEVRVDGKPVGKTPLATPVSGLKPGPHRLEIAKKGYTPFSDEVTVRFQQTTRVKVDLVSSVMTGLSFENESLDPAPRVQEIILPPPPPNRIRAAAWGTLVAAAGTGLLAGFFGWRSQAAEDLVAHAAQNNTLDPTLDDTISRGQTFATLANVGLGLAGAAALTSLVLWIIDWSSDGEPTTSVEAVPGGAGMRVRF
;
A
#
# COMPACT_ATOMS: atom_id res chain seq x y z
N MET A 1 -60.21 -34.55 -6.00
CA MET A 1 -58.76 -34.65 -5.78
C MET A 1 -58.05 -33.83 -6.85
N LEU A 2 -57.71 -32.57 -6.57
CA LEU A 2 -57.01 -31.72 -7.54
C LEU A 2 -55.90 -30.96 -6.81
N ARG A 3 -54.65 -31.25 -7.20
CA ARG A 3 -53.41 -30.83 -6.58
C ARG A 3 -53.09 -29.37 -6.88
N THR A 4 -52.80 -28.62 -5.82
CA THR A 4 -52.23 -27.26 -5.81
C THR A 4 -50.77 -27.31 -6.30
N PHE A 5 -50.43 -26.58 -7.36
CA PHE A 5 -49.04 -26.33 -7.79
C PHE A 5 -48.70 -24.86 -7.51
N LEU A 6 -47.85 -24.62 -6.50
CA LEU A 6 -47.21 -23.34 -6.25
C LEU A 6 -45.99 -23.23 -7.19
N LEU A 7 -46.04 -22.31 -8.15
CA LEU A 7 -44.88 -21.91 -8.95
C LEU A 7 -44.14 -20.77 -8.24
N ALA A 8 -42.99 -21.09 -7.67
CA ALA A 8 -42.04 -20.11 -7.14
C ALA A 8 -41.33 -19.40 -8.30
N PHE A 9 -41.65 -18.13 -8.53
CA PHE A 9 -40.92 -17.25 -9.43
C PHE A 9 -39.60 -16.83 -8.76
N LEU A 10 -38.49 -17.46 -9.16
CA LEU A 10 -37.15 -16.99 -8.87
C LEU A 10 -36.85 -15.78 -9.76
N SER A 11 -37.05 -14.58 -9.23
CA SER A 11 -36.58 -13.34 -9.84
C SER A 11 -35.05 -13.27 -9.74
N THR A 12 -34.36 -13.71 -10.78
CA THR A 12 -32.94 -13.41 -10.98
C THR A 12 -32.79 -11.93 -11.28
N GLY A 13 -32.63 -11.12 -10.24
CA GLY A 13 -32.19 -9.74 -10.35
C GLY A 13 -30.76 -9.70 -10.86
N TRP A 14 -30.60 -9.53 -12.17
CA TRP A 14 -29.32 -9.18 -12.77
C TRP A 14 -28.97 -7.77 -12.26
N LEU A 15 -28.02 -7.69 -11.34
CA LEU A 15 -27.31 -6.44 -11.04
C LEU A 15 -26.61 -6.01 -12.34
N LEU A 16 -27.18 -5.06 -13.06
CA LEU A 16 -26.44 -4.31 -14.07
C LEU A 16 -25.33 -3.57 -13.32
N ALA A 17 -24.10 -4.04 -13.52
CA ALA A 17 -22.92 -3.23 -13.22
C ALA A 17 -23.03 -1.94 -14.05
N PRO A 18 -22.78 -0.75 -13.46
CA PRO A 18 -22.71 0.49 -14.24
C PRO A 18 -21.65 0.34 -15.34
N PRO A 19 -21.86 0.91 -16.53
CA PRO A 19 -20.87 0.87 -17.59
C PRO A 19 -19.56 1.45 -17.05
N ALA A 20 -18.46 0.70 -17.18
CA ALA A 20 -17.14 1.21 -16.88
C ALA A 20 -16.93 2.48 -17.71
N GLU A 21 -16.71 3.60 -17.04
CA GLU A 21 -16.44 4.88 -17.67
C GLU A 21 -15.25 4.68 -18.62
N ALA A 22 -15.46 4.92 -19.92
CA ALA A 22 -14.45 4.67 -20.94
C ALA A 22 -13.27 5.62 -20.73
N GLN A 23 -12.21 5.11 -20.10
CA GLN A 23 -11.03 5.89 -19.77
C GLN A 23 -10.24 6.19 -21.05
N THR A 24 -9.98 7.47 -21.33
CA THR A 24 -9.26 7.91 -22.54
C THR A 24 -7.80 7.50 -22.43
N ARG A 25 -7.25 6.79 -23.42
CA ARG A 25 -5.84 6.36 -23.40
C ARG A 25 -4.93 7.55 -23.69
N LEU A 26 -4.05 7.84 -22.76
CA LEU A 26 -3.11 8.96 -22.81
C LEU A 26 -1.69 8.43 -22.96
N ALA A 27 -0.93 8.96 -23.90
CA ALA A 27 0.50 8.68 -24.00
C ALA A 27 1.30 9.97 -23.76
N LEU A 28 2.42 9.85 -23.04
CA LEU A 28 3.42 10.90 -22.97
C LEU A 28 4.52 10.60 -24.00
N TRP A 29 4.63 11.46 -25.01
CA TRP A 29 5.60 11.37 -26.07
C TRP A 29 6.73 12.36 -25.86
N ARG A 30 7.92 11.81 -25.63
CA ARG A 30 9.25 12.43 -25.61
C ARG A 30 9.23 13.96 -25.50
N LEU A 31 9.53 14.44 -24.31
CA LEU A 31 9.68 15.87 -24.08
C LEU A 31 11.07 16.28 -24.51
N LYS A 32 11.16 17.33 -25.32
CA LYS A 32 12.44 17.85 -25.79
C LYS A 32 13.05 18.73 -24.70
N PRO A 33 14.21 18.37 -24.11
CA PRO A 33 14.89 19.26 -23.20
C PRO A 33 15.51 20.44 -23.96
N LEU A 34 15.40 21.65 -23.41
CA LEU A 34 16.04 22.85 -23.92
C LEU A 34 16.84 23.53 -22.81
N GLY A 35 18.17 23.49 -22.90
CA GLY A 35 19.03 24.06 -21.85
C GLY A 35 19.04 23.28 -20.54
N LEU A 36 18.55 22.02 -20.53
CA LEU A 36 18.60 21.11 -19.40
C LEU A 36 19.66 20.03 -19.62
N ASP A 37 20.32 19.60 -18.55
CA ASP A 37 21.12 18.38 -18.57
C ASP A 37 20.22 17.13 -18.65
N THR A 38 20.78 16.03 -19.15
CA THR A 38 20.05 14.78 -19.38
C THR A 38 19.39 14.23 -18.11
N ARG A 39 20.06 14.32 -16.95
CA ARG A 39 19.52 13.76 -15.69
C ARG A 39 18.34 14.57 -15.19
N THR A 40 18.44 15.91 -15.24
CA THR A 40 17.34 16.78 -14.84
C THR A 40 16.14 16.61 -15.77
N ALA A 41 16.37 16.51 -17.08
CA ALA A 41 15.31 16.23 -18.05
C ALA A 41 14.60 14.90 -17.78
N GLU A 42 15.34 13.81 -17.54
CA GLU A 42 14.80 12.50 -17.18
C GLU A 42 13.98 12.55 -15.89
N ARG A 43 14.48 13.24 -14.84
CA ARG A 43 13.75 13.41 -13.57
C ARG A 43 12.43 14.15 -13.77
N LEU A 44 12.43 15.25 -14.53
CA LEU A 44 11.22 16.02 -14.82
C LEU A 44 10.22 15.20 -15.64
N GLU A 45 10.68 14.41 -16.62
CA GLU A 45 9.78 13.51 -17.35
C GLU A 45 9.16 12.45 -16.44
N VAL A 46 9.94 11.83 -15.55
CA VAL A 46 9.41 10.85 -14.58
C VAL A 46 8.36 11.48 -13.68
N LEU A 47 8.61 12.69 -13.16
CA LEU A 47 7.62 13.43 -12.37
C LEU A 47 6.37 13.76 -13.19
N LEU A 48 6.53 14.19 -14.43
CA LEU A 48 5.40 14.47 -15.32
C LEU A 48 4.55 13.21 -15.56
N ARG A 49 5.18 12.05 -15.82
CA ARG A 49 4.46 10.77 -15.97
C ARG A 49 3.72 10.39 -14.70
N ALA A 50 4.37 10.53 -13.54
CA ALA A 50 3.75 10.23 -12.26
C ALA A 50 2.51 11.10 -12.02
N GLU A 51 2.57 12.40 -12.28
CA GLU A 51 1.42 13.30 -12.12
C GLU A 51 0.35 13.11 -13.21
N ALA A 52 0.74 12.81 -14.46
CA ALA A 52 -0.20 12.53 -15.55
C ALA A 52 -1.00 11.25 -15.31
N SER A 53 -0.41 10.25 -14.64
CA SER A 53 -1.11 9.01 -14.27
C SER A 53 -2.23 9.23 -13.25
N ARG A 54 -2.24 10.38 -12.54
CA ARG A 54 -3.23 10.73 -11.52
C ARG A 54 -4.42 11.50 -12.07
N ILE A 55 -4.43 11.85 -13.36
CA ILE A 55 -5.52 12.63 -13.96
C ILE A 55 -6.73 11.70 -14.14
N LYS A 56 -7.83 12.02 -13.47
CA LYS A 56 -9.09 11.29 -13.61
C LYS A 56 -9.57 11.33 -15.05
N GLY A 57 -10.12 10.20 -15.54
CA GLY A 57 -10.61 10.06 -16.91
C GLY A 57 -9.55 9.68 -17.95
N PHE A 58 -8.26 9.67 -17.60
CA PHE A 58 -7.17 9.29 -18.51
C PHE A 58 -6.40 8.06 -18.02
N ALA A 59 -6.09 7.13 -18.93
CA ALA A 59 -5.27 5.96 -18.69
C ALA A 59 -3.89 6.21 -19.31
N LEU A 60 -2.90 6.57 -18.47
CA LEU A 60 -1.54 6.82 -18.95
C LEU A 60 -0.84 5.52 -19.34
N GLN A 61 -0.28 5.48 -20.54
CA GLN A 61 0.55 4.36 -20.98
C GLN A 61 1.86 4.27 -20.17
N PRO A 62 2.24 3.08 -19.66
CA PRO A 62 3.51 2.87 -19.00
C PRO A 62 4.71 3.20 -19.90
N ALA A 63 5.76 3.79 -19.33
CA ALA A 63 6.97 4.14 -20.07
C ALA A 63 7.64 2.94 -20.74
N ALA A 64 7.68 1.80 -20.05
CA ALA A 64 8.24 0.56 -20.58
C ALA A 64 7.49 0.05 -21.81
N GLU A 65 6.18 0.25 -21.86
CA GLU A 65 5.36 -0.16 -23.00
C GLU A 65 5.61 0.74 -24.22
N THR A 66 5.69 2.06 -24.01
CA THR A 66 6.09 3.01 -25.05
C THR A 66 7.45 2.62 -25.66
N GLU A 67 8.45 2.32 -24.82
CA GLU A 67 9.79 1.94 -25.30
C GLU A 67 9.80 0.58 -26.02
N ALA A 68 9.04 -0.40 -25.52
CA ALA A 68 8.90 -1.71 -26.15
C ALA A 68 8.29 -1.61 -27.56
N ILE A 69 7.36 -0.67 -27.78
CA ILE A 69 6.77 -0.42 -29.11
C ILE A 69 7.80 0.26 -30.03
N LEU A 70 8.56 1.22 -29.52
CA LEU A 70 9.53 2.00 -30.30
C LEU A 70 10.80 1.25 -30.67
N SER A 71 11.20 0.26 -29.86
CA SER A 71 12.36 -0.59 -30.14
C SER A 71 12.16 -1.52 -31.34
N ARG A 72 10.91 -1.67 -31.82
CA ARG A 72 10.61 -2.49 -33.01
C ARG A 72 11.17 -1.86 -34.29
N PRO A 73 11.79 -2.63 -35.19
CA PRO A 73 12.35 -2.10 -36.44
C PRO A 73 11.34 -1.36 -37.31
N GLU A 74 10.09 -1.82 -37.34
CA GLU A 74 8.95 -1.19 -38.03
C GLU A 74 8.67 0.24 -37.58
N ASN A 75 9.00 0.57 -36.32
CA ASN A 75 8.78 1.87 -35.69
C ASN A 75 10.05 2.72 -35.63
N ALA A 76 11.15 2.30 -36.28
CA ALA A 76 12.43 3.01 -36.23
C ALA A 76 12.31 4.48 -36.69
N ALA A 77 11.46 4.76 -37.68
CA ALA A 77 11.18 6.10 -38.18
C ALA A 77 10.43 6.99 -37.17
N LEU A 78 9.64 6.41 -36.27
CA LEU A 78 8.87 7.16 -35.27
C LEU A 78 9.77 7.81 -34.22
N ARG A 79 10.97 7.25 -33.98
CA ARG A 79 11.93 7.79 -32.99
C ARG A 79 12.41 9.20 -33.32
N GLY A 80 12.37 9.58 -34.60
CA GLY A 80 12.77 10.90 -35.10
C GLY A 80 11.63 11.92 -35.20
N CYS A 81 10.40 11.56 -34.83
CA CYS A 81 9.26 12.47 -34.93
C CYS A 81 9.48 13.73 -34.08
N GLY A 82 9.59 14.88 -34.76
CA GLY A 82 9.89 16.19 -34.18
C GLY A 82 8.65 17.00 -33.83
N GLY A 83 7.46 16.49 -34.12
CA GLY A 83 6.18 17.10 -33.76
C GLY A 83 5.27 17.43 -34.94
N GLU A 84 5.59 16.94 -36.15
CA GLU A 84 4.73 17.04 -37.33
C GLU A 84 3.44 16.24 -37.15
N THR A 85 2.31 16.81 -37.59
CA THR A 85 0.95 16.24 -37.45
C THR A 85 0.87 14.77 -37.90
N GLU A 86 1.38 14.46 -39.09
CA GLU A 86 1.38 13.10 -39.66
C GLU A 86 2.26 12.12 -38.87
N CYS A 87 3.34 12.62 -38.27
CA CYS A 87 4.23 11.80 -37.43
C CYS A 87 3.54 11.45 -36.11
N LEU A 88 2.83 12.43 -35.51
CA LEU A 88 2.13 12.26 -34.23
C LEU A 88 0.93 11.32 -34.34
N THR A 89 0.20 11.31 -35.45
CA THR A 89 -0.90 10.34 -35.66
C THR A 89 -0.39 8.90 -35.76
N ARG A 90 0.74 8.69 -36.44
CA ARG A 90 1.39 7.37 -36.52
C ARG A 90 1.88 6.89 -35.15
N ILE A 91 2.43 7.78 -34.34
CA ILE A 91 2.78 7.48 -32.95
C ILE A 91 1.54 7.09 -32.16
N GLY A 92 0.48 7.90 -32.22
CA GLY A 92 -0.77 7.60 -31.51
C GLY A 92 -1.34 6.24 -31.89
N THR A 93 -1.32 5.90 -33.18
CA THR A 93 -1.76 4.60 -33.70
C THR A 93 -0.88 3.46 -33.22
N ALA A 94 0.44 3.61 -33.27
CA ALA A 94 1.40 2.60 -32.82
C ALA A 94 1.29 2.33 -31.30
N LEU A 95 1.03 3.39 -30.52
CA LEU A 95 0.88 3.32 -29.07
C LEU A 95 -0.54 2.94 -28.63
N GLY A 96 -1.52 2.92 -29.53
CA GLY A 96 -2.93 2.69 -29.20
C GLY A 96 -3.50 3.77 -28.28
N ALA A 97 -3.00 5.00 -28.38
CA ALA A 97 -3.39 6.15 -27.56
C ALA A 97 -4.42 7.04 -28.27
N ASP A 98 -5.41 7.53 -27.54
CA ASP A 98 -6.43 8.47 -28.03
C ASP A 98 -5.92 9.92 -27.99
N ARG A 99 -5.06 10.21 -27.02
CA ARG A 99 -4.44 11.51 -26.79
C ARG A 99 -2.95 11.38 -26.53
N LEU A 100 -2.20 12.36 -27.02
CA LEU A 100 -0.74 12.43 -26.88
C LEU A 100 -0.35 13.75 -26.22
N ILE A 101 0.41 13.69 -25.12
CA ILE A 101 1.10 14.86 -24.56
C ILE A 101 2.52 14.85 -25.10
N THR A 102 2.96 15.96 -25.66
CA THR A 102 4.36 16.17 -26.07
C THR A 102 4.73 17.63 -25.92
N GLY A 103 6.01 17.99 -26.03
CA GLY A 103 6.41 19.38 -25.86
C GLY A 103 7.88 19.57 -25.57
N ILE A 104 8.19 20.75 -25.03
CA ILE A 104 9.52 21.18 -24.64
C ILE A 104 9.52 21.42 -23.14
N ILE A 105 10.58 20.94 -22.47
CA ILE A 105 10.89 21.36 -21.11
C ILE A 105 12.19 22.17 -21.18
N GLY A 106 12.14 23.41 -20.73
CA GLY A 106 13.29 24.32 -20.72
C GLY A 106 13.77 24.67 -19.31
N ALA A 107 15.04 25.08 -19.19
CA ALA A 107 15.56 25.80 -18.03
C ALA A 107 15.60 27.30 -18.28
N LEU A 108 15.33 28.08 -17.24
CA LEU A 108 15.47 29.53 -17.20
C LEU A 108 16.06 29.94 -15.85
N GLY A 109 17.39 30.01 -15.77
CA GLY A 109 18.08 30.22 -14.51
C GLY A 109 17.86 29.03 -13.57
N GLU A 110 17.29 29.28 -12.40
CA GLU A 110 16.91 28.26 -11.42
C GLU A 110 15.49 27.70 -11.64
N ASP A 111 14.72 28.30 -12.55
CA ASP A 111 13.34 27.93 -12.81
C ASP A 111 13.21 27.10 -14.10
N TYR A 112 12.07 26.44 -14.27
CA TYR A 112 11.76 25.62 -15.45
C TYR A 112 10.64 26.25 -16.27
N THR A 113 10.59 25.91 -17.56
CA THR A 113 9.50 26.30 -18.45
C THR A 113 8.94 25.07 -19.14
N PHE A 114 7.61 24.91 -19.09
CA PHE A 114 6.90 23.82 -19.74
C PHE A 114 6.12 24.39 -20.91
N ASP A 115 6.45 23.95 -22.11
CA ASP A 115 5.68 24.21 -23.33
C ASP A 115 5.11 22.89 -23.83
N LEU A 116 3.91 22.56 -23.36
CA LEU A 116 3.29 21.26 -23.57
C LEU A 116 2.07 21.40 -24.46
N LYS A 117 1.89 20.44 -25.38
CA LYS A 117 0.72 20.31 -26.24
C LYS A 117 0.02 18.97 -26.04
N LEU A 118 -1.30 19.00 -26.10
CA LEU A 118 -2.19 17.86 -26.15
C LEU A 118 -2.69 17.69 -27.58
N VAL A 119 -2.49 16.51 -28.13
CA VAL A 119 -2.79 16.20 -29.52
C VAL A 119 -3.80 15.06 -29.57
N ASN A 120 -4.81 15.21 -30.43
CA ASN A 120 -5.74 14.16 -30.77
C ASN A 120 -5.07 13.16 -31.72
N CYS A 121 -4.89 11.92 -31.30
CA CYS A 121 -4.17 10.93 -32.10
C CYS A 121 -4.91 10.50 -33.37
N ALA A 122 -6.24 10.58 -33.38
CA ALA A 122 -7.06 10.18 -34.53
C ALA A 122 -6.98 11.21 -35.67
N THR A 123 -6.91 12.49 -35.33
CA THR A 123 -6.89 13.58 -36.33
C THR A 123 -5.51 14.22 -36.51
N GLY A 124 -4.62 14.06 -35.54
CA GLY A 124 -3.32 14.74 -35.46
C GLY A 124 -3.41 16.20 -35.01
N HIS A 125 -4.60 16.72 -34.76
CA HIS A 125 -4.78 18.11 -34.38
C HIS A 125 -4.36 18.38 -32.94
N GLU A 126 -3.68 19.50 -32.73
CA GLU A 126 -3.42 20.08 -31.42
C GLU A 126 -4.75 20.57 -30.83
N GLU A 127 -5.19 19.95 -29.73
CA GLU A 127 -6.41 20.33 -29.02
C GLU A 127 -6.15 21.48 -28.04
N ARG A 128 -4.97 21.47 -27.42
CA ARG A 128 -4.58 22.46 -26.42
C ARG A 128 -3.08 22.55 -26.31
N ARG A 129 -2.60 23.74 -25.95
CA ARG A 129 -1.21 23.99 -25.58
C ARG A 129 -1.15 24.91 -24.38
N ILE A 130 -0.15 24.69 -23.53
CA ILE A 130 0.15 25.52 -22.38
C ILE A 130 1.60 25.97 -22.43
N ASN A 131 1.86 27.15 -21.86
CA ASN A 131 3.20 27.63 -21.60
C ASN A 131 3.24 28.12 -20.15
N GLU A 132 3.91 27.37 -19.28
CA GLU A 132 3.94 27.64 -17.84
C GLU A 132 5.38 27.75 -17.36
N ALA A 133 5.68 28.79 -16.58
CA ALA A 133 6.92 28.89 -15.82
C ALA A 133 6.72 28.23 -14.46
N LEU A 134 7.64 27.36 -14.08
CA LEU A 134 7.60 26.58 -12.84
C LEU A 134 8.79 26.94 -11.98
N SER A 135 8.56 27.15 -10.68
CA SER A 135 9.66 27.43 -9.77
C SER A 135 10.56 26.20 -9.62
N GLY A 136 11.88 26.41 -9.58
CA GLY A 136 12.85 25.34 -9.29
C GLY A 136 12.78 24.79 -7.87
N ARG A 137 12.03 25.44 -6.97
CA ARG A 137 11.87 24.98 -5.59
C ARG A 137 10.98 23.74 -5.54
N GLU A 138 11.50 22.66 -4.95
CA GLU A 138 10.85 21.34 -4.92
C GLU A 138 9.44 21.35 -4.32
N ASP A 139 9.21 22.19 -3.29
CA ASP A 139 7.92 22.34 -2.60
C ASP A 139 6.83 22.95 -3.49
N LEU A 140 7.22 23.73 -4.49
CA LEU A 140 6.30 24.39 -5.43
C LEU A 140 6.25 23.71 -6.79
N LEU A 141 7.30 22.98 -7.16
CA LEU A 141 7.44 22.36 -8.46
C LEU A 141 6.38 21.28 -8.68
N ILE A 142 6.22 20.33 -7.76
CA ILE A 142 5.28 19.20 -7.92
C ILE A 142 3.82 19.69 -8.07
N PRO A 143 3.29 20.57 -7.19
CA PRO A 143 1.95 21.13 -7.36
C PRO A 143 1.79 21.90 -8.68
N ALA A 144 2.81 22.64 -9.10
CA ALA A 144 2.77 23.41 -10.34
C ALA A 144 2.76 22.50 -11.58
N ILE A 145 3.56 21.42 -11.59
CA ILE A 145 3.54 20.38 -12.63
C ILE A 145 2.15 19.76 -12.73
N ARG A 146 1.56 19.37 -11.59
CA ARG A 146 0.22 18.78 -11.56
C ARG A 146 -0.82 19.76 -12.11
N GLN A 147 -0.78 21.02 -11.68
CA GLN A 147 -1.70 22.04 -12.19
C GLN A 147 -1.55 22.25 -13.69
N ALA A 148 -0.32 22.32 -14.21
CA ALA A 148 -0.04 22.45 -15.65
C ALA A 148 -0.66 21.28 -16.43
N LEU A 149 -0.45 20.04 -15.97
CA LEU A 149 -1.03 18.86 -16.60
C LEU A 149 -2.56 18.85 -16.61
N TYR A 150 -3.20 19.26 -15.50
CA TYR A 150 -4.65 19.38 -15.46
C TYR A 150 -5.15 20.50 -16.36
N LYS A 151 -4.51 21.68 -16.39
CA LYS A 151 -4.82 22.74 -17.37
C LYS A 151 -4.73 22.22 -18.81
N LEU A 152 -3.76 21.34 -19.09
CA LEU A 152 -3.55 20.77 -20.42
C LEU A 152 -4.55 19.67 -20.78
N ALA A 153 -4.84 18.73 -19.89
CA ALA A 153 -5.62 17.53 -20.19
C ALA A 153 -7.10 17.64 -19.77
N ALA A 154 -7.37 18.24 -18.62
CA ALA A 154 -8.69 18.29 -17.97
C ALA A 154 -8.92 19.66 -17.29
N PRO A 155 -9.00 20.77 -18.05
CA PRO A 155 -9.07 22.12 -17.50
C PRO A 155 -10.30 22.36 -16.62
N GLU A 156 -11.39 21.63 -16.85
CA GLU A 156 -12.60 21.65 -16.04
C GLU A 156 -12.40 21.10 -14.62
N LEU A 157 -11.37 20.28 -14.40
CA LEU A 157 -11.00 19.73 -13.09
C LEU A 157 -9.99 20.62 -12.34
N VAL A 158 -9.60 21.77 -12.91
CA VAL A 158 -8.68 22.72 -12.30
C VAL A 158 -9.45 23.58 -11.29
N THR A 159 -9.66 23.03 -10.10
CA THR A 159 -10.41 23.68 -9.02
C THR A 159 -9.70 23.60 -7.67
N GLY A 160 -10.09 24.45 -6.73
CA GLY A 160 -9.73 24.41 -5.32
C GLY A 160 -10.94 24.73 -4.44
N SER A 161 -10.69 24.76 -3.14
CA SER A 161 -11.73 24.99 -2.13
C SER A 161 -11.31 26.05 -1.11
N ILE A 162 -12.28 26.75 -0.51
CA ILE A 162 -12.05 27.65 0.62
C ILE A 162 -12.91 27.21 1.82
N ILE A 163 -12.31 27.13 3.00
CA ILE A 163 -13.02 27.06 4.28
C ILE A 163 -12.98 28.44 4.92
N ILE A 164 -14.14 28.96 5.31
CA ILE A 164 -14.29 30.31 5.87
C ILE A 164 -14.76 30.16 7.32
N GLU A 165 -13.92 30.56 8.25
CA GLU A 165 -14.18 30.52 9.69
C GLU A 165 -14.40 31.93 10.22
N VAL A 166 -15.62 32.18 10.70
CA VAL A 166 -16.01 33.46 11.29
C VAL A 166 -16.70 33.18 12.62
N PRO A 167 -16.24 33.75 13.75
CA PRO A 167 -16.84 33.53 15.06
C PRO A 167 -18.19 34.25 15.26
N VAL A 168 -18.76 34.83 14.20
CA VAL A 168 -20.04 35.52 14.19
C VAL A 168 -21.02 34.72 13.35
N ALA A 169 -22.17 34.33 13.91
CA ALA A 169 -23.22 33.60 13.21
C ALA A 169 -24.12 34.51 12.35
N GLU A 170 -24.76 33.90 11.35
CA GLU A 170 -25.71 34.55 10.44
C GLU A 170 -25.12 35.75 9.66
N ALA A 171 -23.81 35.78 9.41
CA ALA A 171 -23.17 36.75 8.53
C ALA A 171 -23.27 36.25 7.07
N GLU A 172 -23.65 37.12 6.16
CA GLU A 172 -23.76 36.82 4.74
C GLU A 172 -22.36 36.76 4.12
N VAL A 173 -22.06 35.65 3.43
CA VAL A 173 -20.77 35.40 2.80
C VAL A 173 -20.95 35.37 1.29
N ARG A 174 -20.07 36.08 0.58
CA ARG A 174 -20.01 36.10 -0.88
C ARG A 174 -18.57 35.88 -1.34
N VAL A 175 -18.42 35.15 -2.44
CA VAL A 175 -17.13 34.94 -3.12
C VAL A 175 -17.29 35.39 -4.56
N ASP A 176 -16.44 36.33 -5.00
CA ASP A 176 -16.54 37.03 -6.29
C ASP A 176 -17.94 37.59 -6.56
N GLY A 177 -18.56 38.15 -5.52
CA GLY A 177 -19.92 38.68 -5.57
C GLY A 177 -21.03 37.63 -5.62
N LYS A 178 -20.73 36.32 -5.72
CA LYS A 178 -21.74 35.24 -5.66
C LYS A 178 -22.05 34.88 -4.20
N PRO A 179 -23.33 34.86 -3.78
CA PRO A 179 -23.68 34.44 -2.42
C PRO A 179 -23.41 32.95 -2.24
N VAL A 180 -22.60 32.61 -1.22
CA VAL A 180 -22.26 31.21 -0.89
C VAL A 180 -23.06 30.69 0.31
N GLY A 181 -23.57 31.58 1.15
CA GLY A 181 -24.41 31.22 2.28
C GLY A 181 -24.23 32.16 3.47
N LYS A 182 -24.52 31.65 4.67
CA LYS A 182 -24.32 32.37 5.92
C LYS A 182 -23.43 31.58 6.88
N THR A 183 -22.75 32.28 7.77
CA THR A 183 -21.87 31.67 8.78
C THR A 183 -22.67 31.03 9.92
N PRO A 184 -22.18 29.92 10.52
CA PRO A 184 -21.09 29.08 10.03
C PRO A 184 -21.51 28.29 8.78
N LEU A 185 -20.62 28.22 7.78
CA LEU A 185 -20.87 27.42 6.57
C LEU A 185 -20.72 25.93 6.90
N ALA A 186 -21.67 25.11 6.45
CA ALA A 186 -21.67 23.67 6.70
C ALA A 186 -20.63 22.91 5.85
N THR A 187 -20.31 23.43 4.67
CA THR A 187 -19.38 22.83 3.72
C THR A 187 -18.37 23.85 3.20
N PRO A 188 -17.16 23.41 2.81
CA PRO A 188 -16.23 24.26 2.07
C PRO A 188 -16.86 24.82 0.79
N VAL A 189 -16.44 26.01 0.39
CA VAL A 189 -16.76 26.59 -0.91
C VAL A 189 -15.82 25.96 -1.93
N SER A 190 -16.30 24.93 -2.63
CA SER A 190 -15.52 24.17 -3.62
C SER A 190 -15.79 24.62 -5.07
N GLY A 191 -14.98 24.15 -6.00
CA GLY A 191 -15.15 24.44 -7.44
C GLY A 191 -14.64 25.81 -7.87
N LEU A 192 -13.84 26.47 -7.03
CA LEU A 192 -13.23 27.76 -7.35
C LEU A 192 -11.99 27.56 -8.22
N LYS A 193 -11.75 28.46 -9.18
CA LYS A 193 -10.54 28.39 -10.00
C LYS A 193 -9.32 28.71 -9.14
N PRO A 194 -8.13 28.13 -9.39
CA PRO A 194 -6.92 28.58 -8.71
C PRO A 194 -6.60 30.03 -9.08
N GLY A 195 -6.26 30.85 -8.07
CA GLY A 195 -6.01 32.28 -8.25
C GLY A 195 -6.60 33.13 -7.11
N PRO A 196 -6.49 34.47 -7.20
CA PRO A 196 -7.11 35.37 -6.24
C PRO A 196 -8.64 35.38 -6.41
N HIS A 197 -9.34 35.32 -5.30
CA HIS A 197 -10.80 35.39 -5.19
C HIS A 197 -11.20 36.47 -4.18
N ARG A 198 -12.21 37.26 -4.50
CA ARG A 198 -12.68 38.34 -3.61
C ARG A 198 -13.67 37.76 -2.61
N LEU A 199 -13.28 37.75 -1.33
CA LEU A 199 -14.12 37.31 -0.22
C LEU A 199 -14.78 38.53 0.43
N GLU A 200 -16.11 38.51 0.51
CA GLU A 200 -16.91 39.56 1.12
C GLU A 200 -17.80 38.96 2.21
N ILE A 201 -17.78 39.54 3.41
CA ILE A 201 -18.59 39.09 4.54
C ILE A 201 -19.30 40.29 5.16
N ALA A 202 -20.62 40.22 5.27
CA ALA A 202 -21.45 41.31 5.78
C ALA A 202 -22.42 40.85 6.87
N LYS A 203 -22.55 41.64 7.92
CA LYS A 203 -23.54 41.44 8.99
C LYS A 203 -24.05 42.79 9.49
N LYS A 204 -25.36 42.91 9.69
CA LYS A 204 -25.96 44.11 10.29
C LYS A 204 -25.35 44.36 11.68
N GLY A 205 -24.81 45.56 11.89
CA GLY A 205 -24.16 45.95 13.15
C GLY A 205 -22.65 45.71 13.20
N TYR A 206 -22.05 45.19 12.12
CA TYR A 206 -20.61 45.00 11.98
C TYR A 206 -20.09 45.77 10.76
N THR A 207 -18.79 46.08 10.77
CA THR A 207 -18.09 46.59 9.59
C THR A 207 -17.99 45.46 8.55
N PRO A 208 -18.37 45.68 7.28
CA PRO A 208 -18.25 44.65 6.26
C PRO A 208 -16.78 44.35 5.98
N PHE A 209 -16.44 43.07 5.93
CA PHE A 209 -15.11 42.59 5.55
C PHE A 209 -15.04 42.36 4.04
N SER A 210 -13.92 42.74 3.44
CA SER A 210 -13.64 42.53 2.03
C SER A 210 -12.14 42.39 1.81
N ASP A 211 -11.69 41.25 1.30
CA ASP A 211 -10.27 41.02 0.99
C ASP A 211 -10.08 40.02 -0.16
N GLU A 212 -8.86 39.93 -0.69
CA GLU A 212 -8.48 38.93 -1.70
C GLU A 212 -7.87 37.69 -1.02
N VAL A 213 -8.42 36.53 -1.37
CA VAL A 213 -7.98 35.22 -0.87
C VAL A 213 -7.49 34.38 -2.03
N THR A 214 -6.26 33.88 -1.94
CA THR A 214 -5.70 32.99 -2.96
C THR A 214 -6.23 31.55 -2.79
N VAL A 215 -6.90 31.04 -3.82
CA VAL A 215 -7.26 29.63 -3.97
C VAL A 215 -6.14 28.89 -4.66
N ARG A 216 -5.75 27.73 -4.11
CA ARG A 216 -4.74 26.86 -4.70
C ARG A 216 -5.39 25.61 -5.28
N PHE A 217 -4.80 25.10 -6.36
CA PHE A 217 -5.28 23.91 -7.06
C PHE A 217 -5.24 22.67 -6.16
N GLN A 218 -6.37 21.94 -6.06
CA GLN A 218 -6.52 20.75 -5.20
C GLN A 218 -6.09 20.98 -3.74
N GLN A 219 -6.27 22.20 -3.25
CA GLN A 219 -6.01 22.54 -1.86
C GLN A 219 -7.25 23.23 -1.29
N THR A 220 -7.38 23.12 0.03
CA THR A 220 -8.37 23.86 0.78
C THR A 220 -7.70 25.04 1.48
N THR A 221 -7.98 26.25 1.02
CA THR A 221 -7.53 27.48 1.67
C THR A 221 -8.44 27.75 2.87
N ARG A 222 -7.90 27.68 4.08
CA ARG A 222 -8.63 28.01 5.30
C ARG A 222 -8.37 29.47 5.68
N VAL A 223 -9.45 30.24 5.74
CA VAL A 223 -9.46 31.67 6.05
C VAL A 223 -10.17 31.87 7.38
N LYS A 224 -9.48 32.49 8.33
CA LYS A 224 -10.06 32.95 9.60
C LYS A 224 -10.26 34.44 9.53
N VAL A 225 -11.49 34.89 9.77
CA VAL A 225 -11.86 36.31 9.73
C VAL A 225 -12.44 36.71 11.08
N ASP A 226 -11.92 37.80 11.64
CA ASP A 226 -12.58 38.48 12.76
C ASP A 226 -13.39 39.66 12.21
N LEU A 227 -14.71 39.52 12.25
CA LEU A 227 -15.64 40.52 11.73
C LEU A 227 -15.75 41.76 12.63
N VAL A 228 -15.31 41.69 13.88
CA VAL A 228 -15.32 42.84 14.81
C VAL A 228 -14.22 43.84 14.39
N SER A 229 -13.02 43.32 14.13
CA SER A 229 -11.87 44.10 13.70
C SER A 229 -11.78 44.26 12.18
N SER A 230 -12.62 43.53 11.42
CA SER A 230 -12.65 43.52 9.96
C SER A 230 -11.29 43.17 9.34
N VAL A 231 -10.59 42.20 9.93
CA VAL A 231 -9.30 41.70 9.43
C VAL A 231 -9.29 40.18 9.28
N MET A 232 -8.50 39.72 8.32
CA MET A 232 -8.12 38.32 8.21
C MET A 232 -7.10 38.01 9.31
N THR A 233 -7.46 37.09 10.21
CA THR A 233 -6.63 36.70 11.37
C THR A 233 -5.79 35.45 11.09
N GLY A 234 -6.08 34.72 10.01
CA GLY A 234 -5.28 33.59 9.59
C GLY A 234 -5.58 33.14 8.17
N LEU A 235 -4.53 32.80 7.43
CA LEU A 235 -4.58 32.17 6.12
C LEU A 235 -3.68 30.94 6.14
N SER A 236 -4.26 29.76 5.90
CA SER A 236 -3.51 28.51 5.84
C SER A 236 -3.96 27.68 4.65
N PHE A 237 -3.04 26.93 4.08
CA PHE A 237 -3.31 26.04 2.95
C PHE A 237 -3.20 24.62 3.45
N GLU A 238 -4.32 23.92 3.50
CA GLU A 238 -4.35 22.50 3.79
C GLU A 238 -4.36 21.79 2.44
N ASN A 239 -3.38 20.92 2.22
CA ASN A 239 -3.47 20.01 1.07
C ASN A 239 -4.78 19.26 1.22
N GLU A 240 -5.60 19.22 0.17
CA GLU A 240 -6.68 18.26 0.12
C GLU A 240 -5.97 16.91 0.13
N SER A 241 -5.85 16.34 1.32
CA SER A 241 -5.10 15.12 1.53
C SER A 241 -5.68 14.11 0.54
N LEU A 242 -4.83 13.64 -0.38
CA LEU A 242 -4.88 12.27 -0.87
C LEU A 242 -5.42 11.45 0.29
N ASP A 243 -6.64 10.92 0.14
CA ASP A 243 -7.49 10.29 1.16
C ASP A 243 -6.80 10.13 2.52
N PRO A 244 -7.33 10.69 3.64
CA PRO A 244 -6.70 10.52 4.95
C PRO A 244 -6.32 9.07 5.09
N ALA A 245 -5.00 8.81 5.19
CA ALA A 245 -4.42 7.46 5.08
C ALA A 245 -5.38 6.53 5.81
N PRO A 246 -5.94 5.50 5.12
CA PRO A 246 -7.05 4.73 5.65
C PRO A 246 -6.69 4.43 7.09
N ARG A 247 -7.56 4.87 8.02
CA ARG A 247 -7.34 4.78 9.47
C ARG A 247 -6.72 3.41 9.66
N VAL A 248 -5.42 3.35 9.98
CA VAL A 248 -4.73 2.07 10.08
C VAL A 248 -5.45 1.42 11.23
N GLN A 249 -6.41 0.55 10.90
CA GLN A 249 -6.93 -0.40 11.85
C GLN A 249 -5.67 -1.13 12.24
N GLU A 250 -5.27 -0.90 13.48
CA GLU A 250 -4.22 -1.66 14.12
C GLU A 250 -4.60 -3.11 13.85
N ILE A 251 -3.92 -3.72 12.87
CA ILE A 251 -4.16 -5.12 12.56
C ILE A 251 -3.61 -5.79 13.80
N ILE A 252 -4.49 -6.11 14.74
CA ILE A 252 -4.19 -7.01 15.83
C ILE A 252 -3.93 -8.34 15.11
N LEU A 253 -2.68 -8.54 14.73
CA LEU A 253 -2.22 -9.79 14.14
C LEU A 253 -2.63 -10.87 15.14
N PRO A 254 -3.41 -11.89 14.72
CA PRO A 254 -3.68 -13.01 15.59
C PRO A 254 -2.34 -13.55 16.10
N PRO A 255 -2.24 -13.96 17.38
CA PRO A 255 -1.00 -14.49 17.91
C PRO A 255 -0.48 -15.58 16.96
N PRO A 256 0.83 -15.61 16.67
CA PRO A 256 1.38 -16.58 15.74
C PRO A 256 0.94 -17.98 16.18
N PRO A 257 0.56 -18.86 15.23
CA PRO A 257 0.13 -20.20 15.57
C PRO A 257 1.23 -20.90 16.38
N PRO A 258 0.87 -21.68 17.42
CA PRO A 258 1.85 -22.33 18.27
C PRO A 258 2.77 -23.21 17.41
N ASN A 259 4.08 -23.05 17.62
CA ASN A 259 5.09 -23.76 16.86
C ASN A 259 4.96 -25.27 17.09
N ARG A 260 4.40 -25.97 16.08
CA ARG A 260 4.13 -27.41 16.13
C ARG A 260 5.40 -28.24 16.31
N ILE A 261 6.56 -27.72 15.90
CA ILE A 261 7.86 -28.38 16.03
C ILE A 261 8.29 -28.40 17.50
N ARG A 262 8.12 -27.29 18.24
CA ARG A 262 8.38 -27.24 19.70
C ARG A 262 7.51 -28.22 20.47
N ALA A 263 6.20 -28.26 20.17
CA ALA A 263 5.29 -29.19 20.82
C ALA A 263 5.66 -30.67 20.54
N ALA A 264 6.06 -30.98 19.30
CA ALA A 264 6.51 -32.31 18.92
C ALA A 264 7.83 -32.71 19.61
N ALA A 265 8.80 -31.79 19.71
CA ALA A 265 10.07 -32.03 20.39
C ALA A 265 9.85 -32.43 21.86
N TRP A 266 9.07 -31.63 22.61
CA TRP A 266 8.72 -31.93 24.00
C TRP A 266 7.95 -33.26 24.14
N GLY A 267 7.01 -33.54 23.23
CA GLY A 267 6.27 -34.80 23.23
C GLY A 267 7.19 -36.02 23.10
N THR A 268 8.15 -35.97 22.17
CA THR A 268 9.11 -37.08 21.99
C THR A 268 10.09 -37.23 23.15
N LEU A 269 10.49 -36.13 23.80
CA LEU A 269 11.33 -36.16 24.99
C LEU A 269 10.65 -36.86 26.17
N VAL A 270 9.38 -36.52 26.43
CA VAL A 270 8.58 -37.14 27.51
C VAL A 270 8.39 -38.63 27.25
N ALA A 271 8.11 -39.01 26.00
CA ALA A 271 8.00 -40.41 25.61
C ALA A 271 9.31 -41.17 25.88
N ALA A 272 10.46 -40.60 25.46
CA ALA A 272 11.77 -41.18 25.69
C ALA A 272 12.05 -41.43 27.19
N ALA A 273 11.79 -40.41 28.03
CA ALA A 273 11.95 -40.51 29.48
C ALA A 273 11.05 -41.60 30.09
N GLY A 274 9.77 -41.65 29.67
CA GLY A 274 8.82 -42.66 30.14
C GLY A 274 9.26 -44.09 29.78
N THR A 275 9.67 -44.33 28.53
CA THR A 275 10.20 -45.64 28.12
C THR A 275 11.50 -46.01 28.81
N GLY A 276 12.40 -45.04 29.06
CA GLY A 276 13.64 -45.28 29.77
C GLY A 276 13.42 -45.73 31.22
N LEU A 277 12.44 -45.13 31.92
CA LEU A 277 12.08 -45.54 33.28
C LEU A 277 11.51 -46.96 33.33
N LEU A 278 10.64 -47.32 32.38
CA LEU A 278 10.10 -48.67 32.28
C LEU A 278 11.19 -49.70 31.97
N ALA A 279 12.10 -49.38 31.05
CA ALA A 279 13.22 -50.24 30.72
C ALA A 279 14.15 -50.46 31.93
N GLY A 280 14.44 -49.40 32.68
CA GLY A 280 15.20 -49.49 33.93
C GLY A 280 14.51 -50.35 34.99
N PHE A 281 13.18 -50.22 35.14
CA PHE A 281 12.40 -51.05 36.05
C PHE A 281 12.46 -52.54 35.68
N PHE A 282 12.30 -52.88 34.40
CA PHE A 282 12.42 -54.26 33.95
C PHE A 282 13.84 -54.81 34.07
N GLY A 283 14.87 -53.98 33.82
CA GLY A 283 16.27 -54.35 34.06
C GLY A 283 16.51 -54.70 35.54
N TRP A 284 16.03 -53.86 36.45
CA TRP A 284 16.11 -54.13 37.89
C TRP A 284 15.37 -55.41 38.29
N ARG A 285 14.18 -55.66 37.73
CA ARG A 285 13.42 -56.90 37.97
C ARG A 285 14.12 -58.15 37.43
N SER A 286 14.79 -58.03 36.28
CA SER A 286 15.62 -59.10 35.70
C SER A 286 16.77 -59.44 36.62
N GLN A 287 17.49 -58.43 37.12
CA GLN A 287 18.64 -58.64 38.01
C GLN A 287 18.22 -59.29 39.34
N ALA A 288 17.09 -58.86 39.91
CA ALA A 288 16.54 -59.50 41.10
C ALA A 288 16.15 -60.98 40.87
N ALA A 289 15.76 -61.36 39.66
CA ALA A 289 15.49 -62.76 39.31
C ALA A 289 16.78 -63.58 39.19
N GLU A 290 17.83 -62.99 38.60
CA GLU A 290 19.16 -63.60 38.54
C GLU A 290 19.74 -63.86 39.93
N ASP A 291 19.60 -62.91 40.86
CA ASP A 291 20.04 -63.06 42.25
C ASP A 291 19.35 -64.26 42.92
N LEU A 292 18.04 -64.41 42.76
CA LEU A 292 17.28 -65.53 43.32
C LEU A 292 17.75 -66.89 42.76
N VAL A 293 18.01 -66.94 41.45
CA VAL A 293 18.53 -68.14 40.78
C VAL A 293 19.96 -68.46 41.27
N ALA A 294 20.81 -67.45 41.43
CA ALA A 294 22.18 -67.63 41.93
C ALA A 294 22.20 -68.17 43.36
N HIS A 295 21.33 -67.68 44.24
CA HIS A 295 21.20 -68.18 45.61
C HIS A 295 20.65 -69.62 45.65
N ALA A 296 19.66 -69.94 44.81
CA ALA A 296 19.12 -71.30 44.70
C ALA A 296 20.16 -72.30 44.16
N ALA A 297 20.98 -71.89 43.19
CA ALA A 297 22.08 -72.68 42.66
C ALA A 297 23.16 -72.96 43.71
N GLN A 298 23.52 -71.96 44.52
CA GLN A 298 24.53 -72.11 45.57
C GLN A 298 24.09 -73.09 46.68
N ASN A 299 22.79 -73.13 46.98
CA ASN A 299 22.23 -74.01 48.00
C ASN A 299 21.76 -75.38 47.47
N ASN A 300 21.98 -75.66 46.19
CA ASN A 300 21.67 -76.92 45.52
C ASN A 300 20.18 -77.33 45.58
N THR A 301 19.28 -76.35 45.64
CA THR A 301 17.81 -76.51 45.68
C THR A 301 17.21 -76.20 44.30
N LEU A 302 17.60 -76.96 43.28
CA LEU A 302 17.11 -76.81 41.90
C LEU A 302 15.76 -77.55 41.77
N ASP A 303 14.66 -76.83 42.04
CA ASP A 303 13.28 -77.30 41.90
C ASP A 303 12.73 -76.93 40.50
N PRO A 304 11.87 -77.74 39.84
CA PRO A 304 11.19 -77.41 38.58
C PRO A 304 10.43 -76.08 38.53
N THR A 305 10.16 -75.43 39.67
CA THR A 305 9.58 -74.08 39.71
C THR A 305 10.58 -72.98 39.30
N LEU A 306 11.88 -73.30 39.21
CA LEU A 306 12.93 -72.34 38.86
C LEU A 306 12.97 -71.99 37.37
N ASP A 307 12.53 -72.89 36.49
CA ASP A 307 12.48 -72.65 35.03
C ASP A 307 11.52 -71.50 34.67
N ASP A 308 10.39 -71.36 35.37
CA ASP A 308 9.47 -70.22 35.21
C ASP A 308 10.13 -68.90 35.63
N THR A 309 10.96 -68.92 36.67
CA THR A 309 11.69 -67.74 37.14
C THR A 309 12.75 -67.29 36.13
N ILE A 310 13.48 -68.24 35.55
CA ILE A 310 14.47 -67.97 34.50
C ILE A 310 13.79 -67.42 33.24
N SER A 311 12.69 -68.03 32.80
CA SER A 311 11.94 -67.58 31.61
C SER A 311 11.39 -66.15 31.77
N ARG A 312 10.85 -65.83 32.96
CA ARG A 312 10.40 -64.46 33.29
C ARG A 312 11.57 -63.48 33.32
N GLY A 313 12.73 -63.87 33.88
CA GLY A 313 13.95 -63.07 33.86
C GLY A 313 14.40 -62.72 32.44
N GLN A 314 14.48 -63.71 31.55
CA GLN A 314 14.82 -63.49 30.14
C GLN A 314 13.81 -62.57 29.44
N THR A 315 12.52 -62.74 29.73
CA THR A 315 11.47 -61.86 29.19
C THR A 315 11.66 -60.41 29.65
N PHE A 316 11.95 -60.18 30.94
CA PHE A 316 12.23 -58.84 31.45
C PHE A 316 13.53 -58.24 30.87
N ALA A 317 14.58 -59.03 30.68
CA ALA A 317 15.80 -58.59 30.03
C ALA A 317 15.55 -58.14 28.58
N THR A 318 14.77 -58.90 27.82
CA THR A 318 14.40 -58.51 26.44
C THR A 318 13.57 -57.23 26.40
N LEU A 319 12.60 -57.08 27.31
CA LEU A 319 11.80 -55.86 27.46
C LEU A 319 12.66 -54.64 27.82
N ALA A 320 13.65 -54.81 28.72
CA ALA A 320 14.58 -53.75 29.08
C ALA A 320 15.45 -53.32 27.89
N ASN A 321 16.02 -54.27 27.14
CA ASN A 321 16.87 -53.97 25.98
C ASN A 321 16.10 -53.28 24.84
N VAL A 322 14.89 -53.76 24.52
CA VAL A 322 14.02 -53.13 23.52
C VAL A 322 13.60 -51.73 23.99
N GLY A 323 13.23 -51.59 25.27
CA GLY A 323 12.84 -50.31 25.85
C GLY A 323 13.96 -49.25 25.82
N LEU A 324 15.21 -49.64 26.11
CA LEU A 324 16.37 -48.75 26.00
C LEU A 324 16.63 -48.32 24.55
N GLY A 325 16.50 -49.24 23.58
CA GLY A 325 16.64 -48.93 22.16
C GLY A 325 15.59 -47.91 21.68
N LEU A 326 14.33 -48.09 22.07
CA LEU A 326 13.24 -47.16 21.76
C LEU A 326 13.43 -45.78 22.41
N ALA A 327 13.83 -45.76 23.68
CA ALA A 327 14.11 -44.51 24.39
C ALA A 327 15.24 -43.72 23.72
N GLY A 328 16.31 -44.40 23.27
CA GLY A 328 17.41 -43.79 22.53
C GLY A 328 16.96 -43.17 21.20
N ALA A 329 16.17 -43.90 20.41
CA ALA A 329 15.65 -43.40 19.14
C ALA A 329 14.72 -42.17 19.31
N ALA A 330 13.86 -42.19 20.34
CA ALA A 330 12.99 -41.07 20.67
C ALA A 330 13.77 -39.84 21.14
N ALA A 331 14.83 -40.01 21.95
CA ALA A 331 15.69 -38.93 22.39
C ALA A 331 16.44 -38.27 21.23
N LEU A 332 16.96 -39.06 20.28
CA LEU A 332 17.60 -38.53 19.06
C LEU A 332 16.61 -37.75 18.19
N THR A 333 15.38 -38.25 18.05
CA THR A 333 14.32 -37.55 17.32
C THR A 333 13.99 -36.20 17.97
N SER A 334 13.86 -36.17 19.31
CA SER A 334 13.66 -34.94 20.06
C SER A 334 14.80 -33.93 19.83
N LEU A 335 16.05 -34.39 19.83
CA LEU A 335 17.23 -33.54 19.61
C LEU A 335 17.21 -32.91 18.21
N VAL A 336 16.89 -33.70 17.17
CA VAL A 336 16.79 -33.22 15.79
C VAL A 336 15.70 -32.16 15.64
N LEU A 337 14.51 -32.40 16.22
CA LEU A 337 13.42 -31.41 16.17
C LEU A 337 13.80 -30.10 16.87
N TRP A 338 14.58 -30.17 17.95
CA TRP A 338 15.05 -28.99 18.68
C TRP A 338 16.09 -28.18 17.89
N ILE A 339 16.97 -28.86 17.14
CA ILE A 339 17.93 -28.20 16.24
C ILE A 339 17.22 -27.50 15.07
N ILE A 340 16.20 -28.14 14.50
CA ILE A 340 15.39 -27.55 13.42
C ILE A 340 14.69 -26.28 13.93
N ASP A 341 14.08 -26.35 15.12
CA ASP A 341 13.46 -25.20 15.77
C ASP A 341 14.44 -24.04 15.98
N TRP A 342 15.62 -24.34 16.53
CA TRP A 342 16.67 -23.33 16.76
C TRP A 342 17.17 -22.68 15.47
N SER A 343 17.25 -23.45 14.37
CA SER A 343 17.63 -22.90 13.06
C SER A 343 16.55 -21.99 12.45
N SER A 344 15.28 -22.17 12.83
CA SER A 344 14.15 -21.40 12.31
C SER A 344 13.93 -20.06 12.99
N ASP A 345 14.49 -19.85 14.19
CA ASP A 345 14.48 -18.56 14.90
C ASP A 345 15.44 -17.51 14.27
N GLY A 346 16.13 -17.87 13.18
CA GLY A 346 17.09 -17.00 12.46
C GLY A 346 16.50 -16.02 11.45
N GLU A 347 15.18 -16.03 11.19
CA GLU A 347 14.56 -14.94 10.43
C GLU A 347 14.22 -13.77 11.38
N PRO A 348 14.88 -12.60 11.28
CA PRO A 348 14.50 -11.45 12.07
C PRO A 348 13.11 -11.02 11.64
N THR A 349 12.10 -11.35 12.45
CA THR A 349 10.82 -10.64 12.40
C THR A 349 11.13 -9.19 12.76
N THR A 350 11.14 -8.33 11.75
CA THR A 350 11.26 -6.88 11.90
C THR A 350 10.02 -6.36 12.64
N SER A 351 10.02 -6.46 13.97
CA SER A 351 9.03 -5.81 14.80
C SER A 351 9.35 -4.32 14.82
N VAL A 352 8.58 -3.54 14.07
CA VAL A 352 8.60 -2.07 14.14
C VAL A 352 7.86 -1.67 15.41
N GLU A 353 8.60 -1.34 16.46
CA GLU A 353 8.04 -0.76 17.68
C GLU A 353 7.78 0.73 17.42
N ALA A 354 6.51 1.11 17.28
CA ALA A 354 6.11 2.51 17.16
C ALA A 354 6.16 3.17 18.54
N VAL A 355 7.17 4.02 18.78
CA VAL A 355 7.25 4.85 19.99
C VAL A 355 6.20 5.96 19.90
N PRO A 356 5.26 6.08 20.86
CA PRO A 356 4.32 7.18 20.87
C PRO A 356 5.02 8.44 21.38
N GLY A 357 5.21 9.41 20.49
CA GLY A 357 5.66 10.76 20.83
C GLY A 357 7.17 10.93 20.87
N GLY A 358 7.74 11.31 19.73
CA GLY A 358 9.12 11.80 19.65
C GLY A 358 9.78 11.45 18.32
N ALA A 359 10.14 12.47 17.53
CA ALA A 359 10.91 12.31 16.31
C ALA A 359 12.27 11.65 16.63
N GLY A 360 12.41 10.36 16.30
CA GLY A 360 13.65 9.62 16.49
C GLY A 360 13.50 8.16 16.14
N MET A 361 13.78 7.82 14.88
CA MET A 361 13.91 6.42 14.45
C MET A 361 15.25 5.87 14.96
N ARG A 362 15.22 4.91 15.90
CA ARG A 362 16.38 4.07 16.23
C ARG A 362 16.09 2.66 15.75
N VAL A 363 16.81 2.23 14.72
CA VAL A 363 16.89 0.82 14.33
C VAL A 363 17.88 0.15 15.28
N ARG A 364 17.43 -0.83 16.06
CA ARG A 364 18.32 -1.79 16.74
C ARG A 364 18.55 -2.96 15.80
N PHE A 365 19.82 -3.29 15.55
CA PHE A 365 20.25 -4.50 14.87
C PHE A 365 20.23 -5.69 15.82
#